data_AF-A0A939EXW1-F1
#
_entry.id   AF-A0A939EXW1-F1
#
_cell.length_a   1.000
_cell.length_b   1.000
_cell.length_c   1.000
_cell.angle_alpha   90.00
_cell.angle_beta   90.00
_cell.angle_gamma   90.00
#
_symmetry.space_group_name_H-M   'P 1'
#
loop_
_entity.id
_entity.type
_entity.pdbx_description
1 polymer ?
#
loop_
_entity_poly.entity_id
_entity_poly.type
_entity_poly.pdbx_seq_one_letter_code
_entity_poly.pdbx_strand_id
1 'polypeptide(L)' 'MSTPTKRSRPRKASEAIAAPVSHADQLVALQSREEGKTVMYKQDAWGHVETRFVRTHNVKAWEAKGFSVR' A
#
# COMPACT_ATOMS: atom_id res chain seq x y z
N MET A 1 -11.36 -12.25 -50.35
CA MET A 1 -10.82 -13.23 -49.37
C MET A 1 -10.07 -12.45 -48.29
N SER A 2 -10.59 -12.34 -47.06
CA SER A 2 -9.97 -11.57 -45.97
C SER A 2 -9.53 -12.55 -44.88
N THR A 3 -8.24 -12.62 -44.56
CA THR A 3 -7.71 -13.52 -43.53
C THR A 3 -7.78 -12.86 -42.15
N PRO A 4 -8.20 -13.57 -41.09
CA PRO A 4 -8.31 -12.99 -39.76
C PRO A 4 -6.94 -12.95 -39.07
N THR A 5 -6.34 -11.76 -39.00
CA THR A 5 -5.11 -11.54 -38.22
C THR A 5 -5.44 -11.57 -36.72
N LYS A 6 -5.27 -12.73 -36.09
CA LYS A 6 -5.42 -12.89 -34.64
C LYS A 6 -4.32 -12.08 -33.94
N ARG A 7 -4.68 -10.91 -33.37
CA ARG A 7 -3.76 -10.07 -32.60
C ARG A 7 -3.19 -10.86 -31.43
N SER A 8 -1.88 -11.09 -31.45
CA SER A 8 -1.16 -11.66 -30.30
C SER A 8 -1.21 -10.66 -29.15
N ARG A 9 -1.93 -11.00 -28.07
CA ARG A 9 -1.90 -10.20 -26.83
C ARG A 9 -0.66 -10.64 -26.03
N PRO A 10 0.23 -9.73 -25.60
CA PRO A 10 1.32 -10.09 -24.71
C PRO A 10 0.72 -10.69 -23.43
N ARG A 11 1.22 -11.87 -23.04
CA ARG A 11 0.79 -12.50 -21.78
C ARG A 11 1.24 -11.62 -20.62
N LYS A 12 0.34 -11.40 -19.66
CA LYS A 12 0.64 -10.71 -18.39
C LYS A 12 1.86 -11.39 -17.76
N ALA A 13 2.88 -10.61 -17.43
CA ALA A 13 4.06 -11.13 -16.73
C ALA A 13 3.59 -11.88 -15.48
N SER A 14 4.03 -13.12 -15.30
CA SER A 14 3.74 -13.90 -14.11
C SER A 14 4.26 -13.13 -12.90
N GLU A 15 3.38 -12.76 -11.97
CA GLU A 15 3.80 -12.27 -10.66
C GLU A 15 4.75 -13.31 -10.07
N ALA A 16 5.98 -12.86 -9.76
CA ALA A 16 6.95 -13.71 -9.11
C ALA A 16 6.34 -14.21 -7.79
N ILE A 17 6.22 -15.53 -7.68
CA ILE A 17 5.76 -16.17 -6.44
C ILE A 17 6.82 -15.85 -5.40
N ALA A 18 6.55 -14.86 -4.54
CA ALA A 18 7.41 -14.55 -3.42
C ALA A 18 7.54 -15.82 -2.57
N ALA A 19 8.78 -16.21 -2.24
CA ALA A 19 9.04 -17.38 -1.41
C ALA A 19 8.21 -17.28 -0.11
N PRO A 20 7.66 -18.39 0.41
CA PRO A 20 6.89 -18.37 1.63
C PRO A 20 7.79 -17.91 2.79
N VAL A 21 7.62 -16.65 3.18
CA VAL A 21 8.33 -16.03 4.30
C VAL A 21 7.68 -16.53 5.59
N SER A 22 8.48 -16.91 6.59
CA SER A 22 7.95 -17.35 7.89
C SER A 22 7.11 -16.23 8.54
N HIS A 23 6.13 -16.57 9.38
CA HIS A 23 5.30 -15.56 10.03
C HIS A 23 6.13 -14.52 10.81
N ALA A 24 7.20 -14.94 11.48
CA ALA A 24 8.11 -14.05 12.19
C ALA A 24 8.82 -13.08 11.23
N ASP A 25 9.34 -13.59 10.12
CA ASP A 25 10.03 -12.77 9.10
C ASP A 25 9.05 -11.80 8.40
N GLN A 26 7.78 -12.18 8.24
CA GLN A 26 6.75 -11.29 7.73
C GLN A 26 6.49 -10.12 8.70
N LEU A 27 6.41 -10.38 10.00
CA LEU A 27 6.23 -9.33 11.00
C LEU A 27 7.43 -8.37 11.04
N VAL A 28 8.66 -8.89 10.98
CA VAL A 28 9.87 -8.06 10.93
C VAL A 28 9.92 -7.21 9.65
N ALA A 29 9.52 -7.78 8.50
CA ALA A 29 9.44 -7.05 7.25
C ALA A 29 8.33 -5.98 7.26
N LEU A 30 7.22 -6.21 7.95
CA LEU A 30 6.16 -5.21 8.14
C LEU A 30 6.62 -4.08 9.07
N GLN A 31 7.26 -4.44 10.19
CA GLN A 31 7.75 -3.49 11.17
C GLN A 31 8.85 -2.59 10.60
N SER A 32 9.81 -3.15 9.86
CA SER A 32 10.84 -2.37 9.16
C SER A 32 10.28 -1.49 8.03
N ARG A 33 9.12 -1.83 7.45
CA ARG A 33 8.40 -0.93 6.53
C ARG A 33 7.70 0.21 7.26
N GLU A 34 7.39 0.04 8.54
CA GLU A 34 6.75 1.05 9.39
C GLU A 34 7.78 1.98 10.04
N GLU A 35 9.01 1.50 10.25
CA GLU A 35 10.14 2.31 10.70
C GLU A 35 10.35 3.53 9.78
N GLY A 36 10.34 4.72 10.39
CA GLY A 36 10.48 6.00 9.69
C GLY A 36 9.20 6.56 9.05
N LYS A 37 8.03 5.93 9.27
CA LYS A 37 6.73 6.52 8.91
C LYS A 37 6.12 7.27 10.09
N THR A 38 5.51 8.41 9.81
CA THR A 38 4.67 9.16 10.73
C THR A 38 3.31 8.50 10.84
N VAL A 39 2.86 8.26 12.07
CA VAL A 39 1.50 7.78 12.33
C VAL A 39 0.55 8.97 12.32
N MET A 40 -0.49 8.89 11.53
CA MET A 40 -1.52 9.91 11.41
C MET A 40 -2.90 9.34 11.73
N TYR A 41 -3.75 10.16 12.32
CA TYR A 41 -5.06 9.77 12.84
C TYR A 41 -6.16 10.63 12.23
N LYS A 42 -7.33 10.04 11.99
CA LYS A 42 -8.55 10.77 11.65
C LYS A 42 -9.73 10.17 12.39
N GLN A 43 -10.53 11.00 13.04
CA GLN A 43 -11.75 10.57 13.71
C GLN A 43 -12.96 10.81 12.82
N ASP A 44 -13.83 9.81 12.67
CA ASP A 44 -15.10 9.97 11.95
C ASP A 44 -16.20 10.56 12.85
N ALA A 45 -17.38 10.82 12.26
CA ALA A 45 -18.53 11.37 12.98
C ALA A 45 -19.15 10.41 14.01
N TRP A 46 -18.76 9.13 13.99
CA TRP A 46 -19.18 8.11 14.95
C TRP A 46 -18.12 7.82 16.01
N GLY A 47 -16.97 8.48 15.93
CA GLY A 47 -15.88 8.37 16.89
C GLY A 47 -14.83 7.32 16.55
N HIS A 48 -14.92 6.60 15.42
CA HIS A 48 -13.90 5.65 15.00
C HIS A 48 -12.62 6.37 14.57
N VAL A 49 -11.48 5.80 14.96
CA VAL A 49 -10.16 6.34 14.63
C VAL A 49 -9.57 5.53 13.47
N GLU A 50 -9.36 6.20 12.34
CA GLU A 50 -8.58 5.67 11.23
C GLU A 50 -7.11 6.01 11.44
N THR A 51 -6.25 4.98 11.49
CA THR A 51 -4.79 5.12 11.65
C THR A 51 -4.08 4.84 10.34
N ARG A 52 -3.17 5.73 9.93
CA ARG A 52 -2.38 5.63 8.70
C ARG A 52 -0.90 5.81 8.99
N PHE A 53 -0.06 4.91 8.45
CA PHE A 53 1.39 5.07 8.45
C PHE A 53 1.83 5.79 7.17
N VAL A 54 2.26 7.03 7.31
CA VAL A 54 2.57 7.94 6.20
C VAL A 54 4.07 8.25 6.21
N ARG A 55 4.73 8.14 5.06
CA ARG A 55 6.13 8.61 4.94
C ARG A 55 6.19 10.12 5.15
N THR A 56 7.25 10.63 5.77
CA THR A 56 7.40 12.03 6.20
C THR A 56 7.06 13.07 5.11
N HIS A 57 7.45 12.82 3.85
CA HIS A 57 7.17 13.73 2.73
C HIS A 57 5.69 13.83 2.34
N ASN A 58 4.87 12.83 2.70
CA ASN A 58 3.45 12.79 2.36
C ASN A 58 2.55 13.33 3.48
N VAL A 59 3.10 13.66 4.66
CA VAL A 59 2.31 14.10 5.83
C VAL A 59 1.38 15.27 5.47
N LYS A 60 1.89 16.31 4.80
CA LYS A 60 1.08 17.46 4.34
C LYS A 60 -0.10 17.08 3.44
N ALA A 61 0.08 16.08 2.59
CA ALA A 61 -0.99 15.61 1.70
C ALA A 61 -2.09 14.86 2.46
N TRP A 62 -1.75 14.23 3.59
CA TRP A 62 -2.71 13.56 4.47
C TRP A 62 -3.35 14.54 5.47
N GLU A 63 -2.63 15.58 5.89
CA GLU A 63 -3.20 16.71 6.64
C GLU A 63 -4.33 17.38 5.86
N ALA A 64 -4.13 17.62 4.56
CA ALA A 64 -5.19 18.16 3.69
C ALA A 64 -6.43 17.24 3.58
N LYS A 65 -6.29 15.94 3.87
CA LYS A 65 -7.41 14.97 3.91
C LYS A 65 -8.09 14.88 5.28
N GLY A 66 -7.65 15.70 6.23
CA GLY A 66 -8.17 15.75 7.60
C GLY A 66 -7.53 14.72 8.54
N PHE A 67 -6.36 14.19 8.22
CA PHE A 67 -5.57 13.40 9.17
C PHE A 67 -4.64 14.31 9.97
N SER A 68 -4.51 14.08 11.26
CA SER A 68 -3.60 14.82 12.15
C SER A 68 -2.54 13.90 12.72
N VAL A 69 -1.32 14.41 12.86
CA VAL A 69 -0.29 13.80 13.70
C VAL A 69 -0.65 14.11 15.16
N ARG A 70 -0.56 13.12 16.05
CA ARG A 70 -0.65 13.35 17.51
C ARG A 70 0.75 13.53 18.09
#